data_AF-A0AAD8LJ18-F1
#
_entry.id   AF-A0AAD8LJ18-F1
#
_cell.length_a   1.000
_cell.length_b   1.000
_cell.length_c   1.000
_cell.angle_alpha   90.00
_cell.angle_beta   90.00
_cell.angle_gamma   90.00
#
_symmetry.space_group_name_H-M   'P 1'
#
loop_
_entity.id
_entity.type
_entity.pdbx_description
1 polymer ?
#
loop_
_entity_poly.entity_id
_entity_poly.type
_entity_poly.pdbx_seq_one_letter_code
_entity_poly.pdbx_strand_id
1 'polypeptide(L)'
;MVSTGSDEKVMLSSGKTVTVSTESREKLSDDDEAPTIERVHNVWGSSSGARSDFFDHYTKTRSIEKARLEEMEKRWAIDMENKVFQTIRYNRMKREQEKMEKRRGKREKRKMKVRCKSMSEPSQGTLADNKSSSCGNSDKNGEVESPSSSVAVKKSRVQKQRETHQHSKEFAIPTDDIVNHTAAPSSLIIDEDIMNTY
;
A
#
# COMPACT_ATOMS: atom_id res chain seq x y z
N MET A 1 10.58 39.24 -22.16
CA MET A 1 11.14 37.98 -21.62
C MET A 1 10.31 37.62 -20.39
N VAL A 2 9.37 36.68 -20.51
CA VAL A 2 8.49 36.25 -19.42
C VAL A 2 9.00 34.90 -18.94
N SER A 3 9.51 34.83 -17.72
CA SER A 3 10.01 33.62 -17.08
C SER A 3 8.83 32.87 -16.47
N THR A 4 8.33 31.82 -17.14
CA THR A 4 7.24 30.97 -16.65
C THR A 4 7.80 29.71 -15.98
N GLY A 5 8.57 29.90 -14.91
CA GLY A 5 8.97 28.84 -13.98
C GLY A 5 8.69 29.34 -12.57
N SER A 6 7.68 28.80 -11.90
CA SER A 6 7.23 29.24 -10.58
C SER A 6 8.08 28.58 -9.49
N ASP A 7 9.35 28.95 -9.39
CA ASP A 7 10.19 28.53 -8.27
C ASP A 7 9.71 29.25 -7.00
N GLU A 8 9.09 28.50 -6.09
CA GLU A 8 8.65 29.02 -4.80
C GLU A 8 9.84 29.13 -3.85
N LYS A 9 10.09 30.36 -3.38
CA LYS A 9 11.19 30.66 -2.47
C LYS A 9 10.67 30.66 -1.03
N VAL A 10 10.96 29.61 -0.28
CA VAL A 10 10.50 29.44 1.12
C VAL A 10 11.61 29.84 2.09
N MET A 11 11.34 30.82 2.96
CA MET A 11 12.25 31.21 4.05
C MET A 11 12.02 30.33 5.28
N LEU A 12 13.08 29.68 5.75
CA LEU A 12 13.07 28.93 7.00
C LEU A 12 13.21 29.87 8.19
N SER A 13 12.76 29.43 9.37
CA SER A 13 12.93 30.15 10.64
C SER A 13 14.39 30.44 11.01
N SER A 14 15.33 29.71 10.42
CA SER A 14 16.78 29.92 10.55
C SER A 14 17.34 31.05 9.66
N GLY A 15 16.48 31.74 8.89
CA GLY A 15 16.85 32.79 7.95
C GLY A 15 17.40 32.27 6.61
N LYS A 16 17.63 30.96 6.47
CA LYS A 16 18.06 30.33 5.22
C LYS A 16 16.87 30.21 4.27
N THR A 17 17.09 30.53 3.01
CA THR A 17 16.05 30.40 1.98
C THR A 17 16.28 29.17 1.12
N VAL A 18 15.23 28.36 0.95
CA VAL A 18 15.23 27.16 0.11
C VAL A 18 14.36 27.42 -1.09
N THR A 19 14.91 27.19 -2.28
CA THR A 19 14.17 27.19 -3.54
C THR A 19 13.56 25.81 -3.73
N VAL A 20 12.23 25.74 -3.75
CA VAL A 20 11.50 24.50 -4.03
C VAL A 20 10.92 24.63 -5.42
N SER A 21 11.46 23.88 -6.37
CA SER A 21 10.86 23.79 -7.70
C SER A 21 9.56 23.01 -7.60
N THR A 22 8.46 23.66 -7.96
CA THR A 22 7.10 23.10 -7.93
C THR A 22 6.77 22.31 -9.20
N GLU A 23 7.70 22.21 -10.14
CA GLU A 23 7.53 21.44 -11.36
C GLU A 23 7.49 19.94 -11.03
N SER A 24 6.29 19.37 -11.11
CA SER A 24 6.08 17.93 -11.19
C SER A 24 6.94 17.39 -12.34
N ARG A 25 7.90 16.53 -12.00
CA ARG A 25 8.92 15.93 -12.89
C ARG A 25 8.36 15.22 -14.14
N GLU A 26 7.04 15.12 -14.27
CA GLU A 26 6.33 14.46 -15.37
C GLU A 26 5.17 15.35 -15.83
N LYS A 27 5.47 16.53 -16.40
CA LYS A 27 4.55 17.11 -17.38
C LYS A 27 4.83 16.42 -18.71
N LEU A 28 4.14 15.31 -18.94
CA LEU A 28 3.87 14.87 -20.31
C LEU A 28 3.13 16.03 -20.96
N SER A 29 3.75 16.65 -21.96
CA SER A 29 3.09 17.66 -22.78
C SER A 29 1.91 16.99 -23.47
N ASP A 30 0.75 17.67 -23.55
CA ASP A 30 -0.41 17.20 -24.33
C ASP A 30 -0.05 16.98 -25.83
N ASP A 31 1.12 17.46 -26.27
CA ASP A 31 1.73 17.18 -27.57
C ASP A 31 2.20 15.71 -27.75
N ASP A 32 2.28 14.91 -26.67
CA ASP A 32 2.65 13.48 -26.73
C ASP A 32 1.47 12.55 -27.08
N GLU A 33 0.24 13.07 -27.13
CA GLU A 33 -0.98 12.27 -27.41
C GLU A 33 -1.28 12.17 -28.91
N ALA A 34 -0.74 13.08 -29.73
CA ALA A 34 -0.83 12.99 -31.18
C ALA A 34 0.29 12.10 -31.73
N PRO A 35 -0.02 11.05 -32.54
CA PRO A 35 1.03 10.24 -33.15
C PRO A 35 1.83 11.09 -34.13
N THR A 36 3.07 11.42 -33.75
CA THR A 36 4.01 12.11 -34.62
C THR A 36 4.46 11.14 -35.72
N ILE A 37 4.01 11.37 -36.95
CA ILE A 37 4.38 10.54 -38.09
C ILE A 37 5.77 10.96 -38.56
N GLU A 38 6.81 10.29 -38.05
CA GLU A 38 8.18 10.45 -38.54
C GLU A 38 8.36 9.67 -39.85
N ARG A 39 8.72 10.38 -40.93
CA ARG A 39 9.00 9.76 -42.23
C ARG A 39 10.45 9.30 -42.28
N VAL A 40 10.68 8.00 -42.40
CA VAL A 40 12.02 7.45 -42.62
C VAL A 40 12.39 7.59 -44.10
N HIS A 41 13.41 8.40 -44.41
CA HIS A 41 13.83 8.68 -45.78
C HIS A 41 14.81 7.64 -46.37
N ASN A 42 15.50 6.87 -45.52
CA ASN A 42 16.58 5.96 -45.92
C ASN A 42 16.12 4.49 -45.97
N VAL A 43 14.95 4.23 -46.57
CA VAL A 43 14.42 2.87 -46.73
C VAL A 43 14.85 2.31 -48.08
N TRP A 44 15.62 1.22 -48.05
CA TRP A 44 16.05 0.51 -49.24
C TRP A 44 15.01 -0.57 -49.60
N GLY A 45 14.85 -0.89 -50.89
CA GLY A 45 13.73 -1.69 -51.40
C GLY A 45 13.60 -3.08 -50.74
N SER A 46 12.37 -3.58 -50.63
CA SER A 46 12.06 -4.82 -49.90
C SER A 46 12.76 -6.08 -50.45
N SER A 47 13.09 -6.09 -51.74
CA SER A 47 13.77 -7.22 -52.40
C SER A 47 15.27 -7.01 -52.56
N SER A 48 15.80 -5.91 -52.06
CA SER A 48 17.21 -5.63 -52.21
C SER A 48 18.04 -6.36 -51.14
N GLY A 49 19.23 -6.83 -51.52
CA GLY A 49 20.12 -7.56 -50.61
C GLY A 49 20.59 -6.72 -49.41
N ALA A 50 21.09 -7.41 -48.37
CA ALA A 50 21.64 -6.76 -47.19
C ALA A 50 22.86 -5.89 -47.55
N ARG A 51 22.80 -4.62 -47.16
CA ARG A 51 23.93 -3.68 -47.26
C ARG A 51 24.90 -3.91 -46.09
N SER A 52 26.15 -3.49 -46.24
CA SER A 52 27.21 -3.69 -45.23
C SER A 52 26.91 -3.06 -43.85
N ASP A 53 26.08 -2.02 -43.78
CA ASP A 53 25.70 -1.31 -42.55
C ASP A 53 24.44 -1.89 -41.87
N PHE A 54 23.82 -2.91 -42.45
CA PHE A 54 22.58 -3.52 -41.92
C PHE A 54 22.74 -4.01 -40.48
N PHE A 55 23.89 -4.61 -40.16
CA PHE A 55 24.14 -5.17 -38.84
C PHE A 55 24.18 -4.12 -37.72
N ASP A 56 24.79 -2.95 -37.99
CA ASP A 56 24.88 -1.86 -37.02
C ASP A 56 23.50 -1.23 -36.79
N HIS A 57 22.72 -1.06 -37.86
CA HIS A 57 21.34 -0.58 -37.75
C HIS A 57 20.46 -1.55 -36.96
N TYR A 58 20.58 -2.85 -37.20
CA TYR A 58 19.88 -3.88 -36.42
C TYR A 58 20.26 -3.84 -34.94
N THR A 59 21.56 -3.74 -34.63
CA THR A 59 22.02 -3.71 -33.24
C THR A 59 21.50 -2.49 -32.48
N LYS A 60 21.53 -1.30 -33.11
CA LYS A 60 20.98 -0.07 -32.55
C LYS A 60 19.47 -0.17 -32.32
N THR A 61 18.71 -0.57 -33.33
CA THR A 61 17.25 -0.71 -33.23
C THR A 61 16.85 -1.74 -32.19
N ARG A 62 17.54 -2.88 -32.12
CA ARG A 62 17.33 -3.89 -31.07
C ARG A 62 17.61 -3.34 -29.67
N SER A 63 18.68 -2.58 -29.50
CA SER A 63 19.02 -1.98 -28.21
C SER A 63 17.95 -0.97 -27.77
N ILE A 64 17.47 -0.15 -28.70
CA ILE A 64 16.42 0.84 -28.44
C ILE A 64 15.11 0.13 -28.03
N GLU A 65 14.69 -0.87 -28.81
CA GLU A 65 13.45 -1.58 -28.50
C GLU A 65 13.54 -2.35 -27.17
N LYS A 66 14.70 -2.96 -26.88
CA LYS A 66 14.91 -3.60 -25.58
C LYS A 66 14.80 -2.60 -24.44
N ALA A 67 15.42 -1.42 -24.57
CA ALA A 67 15.32 -0.36 -23.56
C ALA A 67 13.87 0.11 -23.37
N ARG A 68 13.10 0.25 -24.46
CA ARG A 68 11.68 0.61 -24.42
C ARG A 68 10.84 -0.43 -23.66
N LEU A 69 11.07 -1.72 -23.92
CA LEU A 69 10.39 -2.81 -23.23
C LEU A 69 10.75 -2.84 -21.73
N GLU A 70 12.03 -2.69 -21.40
CA GLU A 70 12.49 -2.65 -20.00
C GLU A 70 11.90 -1.45 -19.23
N GLU A 71 11.74 -0.30 -19.88
CA GLU A 71 11.09 0.87 -19.27
C GLU A 71 9.60 0.62 -19.03
N MET A 72 8.90 0.07 -20.01
CA MET A 72 7.47 -0.26 -19.90
C MET A 72 7.22 -1.27 -18.77
N GLU A 73 8.07 -2.31 -18.67
CA GLU A 73 7.99 -3.31 -17.61
C GLU A 73 8.25 -2.70 -16.22
N LYS A 74 9.25 -1.81 -16.10
CA LYS A 74 9.52 -1.08 -14.84
C LYS A 74 8.35 -0.21 -14.40
N ARG A 75 7.75 0.55 -15.33
CA ARG A 75 6.57 1.39 -15.05
C ARG A 75 5.40 0.52 -14.58
N TRP A 76 5.14 -0.59 -15.27
CA TRP A 76 4.09 -1.52 -14.90
C TRP A 76 4.32 -2.15 -13.51
N ALA A 77 5.55 -2.54 -13.20
CA ALA A 77 5.90 -3.10 -11.89
C ALA A 77 5.65 -2.09 -10.75
N ILE A 78 6.07 -0.83 -10.94
CA ILE A 78 5.84 0.25 -9.98
C ILE A 78 4.34 0.50 -9.78
N ASP A 79 3.58 0.57 -10.87
CA ASP A 79 2.13 0.78 -10.81
C ASP A 79 1.42 -0.37 -10.07
N MET A 80 1.85 -1.61 -10.31
CA MET A 80 1.32 -2.77 -9.63
C MET A 80 1.63 -2.75 -8.13
N GLU A 81 2.87 -2.45 -7.75
CA GLU A 81 3.27 -2.31 -6.35
C GLU A 81 2.45 -1.22 -5.66
N ASN A 82 2.27 -0.06 -6.32
CA ASN A 82 1.46 1.04 -5.81
C ASN A 82 -0.01 0.64 -5.62
N LYS A 83 -0.61 -0.06 -6.59
CA LYS A 83 -1.99 -0.57 -6.50
C LYS A 83 -2.14 -1.55 -5.34
N VAL A 84 -1.22 -2.50 -5.20
CA VAL A 84 -1.22 -3.46 -4.08
C VAL A 84 -1.07 -2.74 -2.74
N PHE A 85 -0.16 -1.79 -2.63
CA PHE A 85 0.02 -1.01 -1.42
C PHE A 85 -1.25 -0.23 -1.03
N GLN A 86 -1.87 0.46 -1.99
CA GLN A 86 -3.08 1.24 -1.78
C GLN A 86 -4.26 0.37 -1.37
N THR A 87 -4.45 -0.79 -2.01
CA THR A 87 -5.53 -1.72 -1.67
C THR A 87 -5.36 -2.28 -0.26
N ILE A 88 -4.14 -2.70 0.14
CA ILE A 88 -3.85 -3.16 1.50
C ILE A 88 -4.13 -2.05 2.52
N ARG A 89 -3.65 -0.83 2.25
CA ARG A 89 -3.86 0.35 3.11
C ARG A 89 -5.34 0.66 3.28
N TYR A 90 -6.10 0.70 2.18
CA TYR A 90 -7.54 0.94 2.18
C TYR A 90 -8.28 -0.12 3.00
N ASN A 91 -7.97 -1.40 2.79
CA ASN A 91 -8.58 -2.50 3.53
C ASN A 91 -8.28 -2.46 5.03
N ARG A 92 -7.09 -1.98 5.42
CA ARG A 92 -6.77 -1.74 6.84
C ARG A 92 -7.59 -0.59 7.42
N MET A 93 -7.63 0.54 6.72
CA MET A 93 -8.41 1.71 7.15
C MET A 93 -9.89 1.37 7.31
N LYS A 94 -10.49 0.66 6.35
CA LYS A 94 -11.88 0.22 6.39
C LYS A 94 -12.16 -0.64 7.64
N ARG A 95 -11.32 -1.64 7.92
CA ARG A 95 -11.45 -2.48 9.12
C ARG A 95 -11.33 -1.70 10.42
N GLU A 96 -10.47 -0.69 10.47
CA GLU A 96 -10.31 0.18 11.65
C GLU A 96 -11.54 1.11 11.81
N GLN A 97 -12.05 1.68 10.73
CA GLN A 97 -13.27 2.50 10.71
C GLN A 97 -14.49 1.70 11.20
N GLU A 98 -14.71 0.49 10.68
CA GLU A 98 -15.81 -0.38 11.14
C GLU A 98 -15.73 -0.69 12.64
N LYS A 99 -14.51 -0.92 13.17
CA LYS A 99 -14.30 -1.12 14.62
C LYS A 99 -14.61 0.16 15.40
N MET A 100 -14.20 1.32 14.89
CA MET A 100 -14.48 2.62 15.52
C MET A 100 -15.98 2.94 15.51
N GLU A 101 -16.68 2.71 14.41
CA GLU A 101 -18.13 2.89 14.29
C GLU A 101 -18.90 1.99 15.25
N LYS A 102 -18.54 0.71 15.34
CA LYS A 102 -19.14 -0.23 16.32
C LYS A 102 -18.95 0.27 17.76
N ARG A 103 -17.75 0.79 18.11
CA ARG A 103 -17.47 1.35 19.44
C ARG A 103 -18.23 2.67 19.68
N ARG A 104 -18.28 3.54 18.68
CA ARG A 104 -19.01 4.81 18.71
C ARG A 104 -20.51 4.57 18.90
N GLY A 105 -21.12 3.69 18.12
CA GLY A 105 -22.52 3.31 18.26
C GLY A 105 -22.84 2.73 19.64
N LYS A 106 -21.95 1.91 20.23
CA LYS A 106 -22.12 1.43 21.62
C LYS A 106 -22.10 2.58 22.63
N ARG A 107 -21.17 3.54 22.48
CA ARG A 107 -21.08 4.73 23.36
C ARG A 107 -22.30 5.64 23.21
N GLU A 108 -22.76 5.88 22.00
CA GLU A 108 -23.95 6.69 21.71
C GLU A 108 -25.22 6.05 22.29
N LYS A 109 -25.41 4.73 22.12
CA LYS A 109 -26.51 4.00 22.77
C LYS A 109 -26.48 4.13 24.30
N ARG A 110 -25.31 4.03 24.93
CA ARG A 110 -25.16 4.24 26.38
C ARG A 110 -25.50 5.68 26.78
N LYS A 111 -25.01 6.66 26.03
CA LYS A 111 -25.27 8.09 26.27
C LYS A 111 -26.77 8.41 26.14
N MET A 112 -27.45 7.84 25.14
CA MET A 112 -28.89 7.99 24.95
C MET A 112 -29.67 7.36 26.12
N LYS A 113 -29.32 6.13 26.55
CA LYS A 113 -29.97 5.49 27.71
C LYS A 113 -29.86 6.31 28.99
N VAL A 114 -28.67 6.85 29.28
CA VAL A 114 -28.45 7.73 30.45
C VAL A 114 -29.30 9.00 30.34
N ARG A 115 -29.33 9.65 29.17
CA ARG A 115 -30.16 10.84 28.93
C ARG A 115 -31.66 10.56 29.10
N CYS A 116 -32.15 9.44 28.57
CA CYS A 116 -33.55 9.06 28.73
C CYS A 116 -33.90 8.81 30.20
N LYS A 117 -33.05 8.11 30.95
CA LYS A 117 -33.24 7.86 32.39
C LYS A 117 -33.27 9.16 33.20
N SER A 118 -32.42 10.14 32.87
CA SER A 118 -32.42 11.45 33.54
C SER A 118 -33.60 12.35 33.20
N MET A 119 -34.26 12.12 32.05
CA MET A 119 -35.43 12.91 31.62
C MET A 119 -36.76 12.28 32.05
N SER A 120 -36.77 10.99 32.43
CA SER A 120 -37.98 10.26 32.85
C SER A 120 -38.22 10.24 34.36
N GLU A 121 -37.32 10.81 35.16
CA GLU A 121 -37.50 10.96 36.61
C GLU A 121 -38.05 12.38 36.89
N PRO A 122 -39.37 12.58 37.01
CA PRO A 122 -39.87 13.82 37.62
C PRO A 122 -39.40 13.84 39.07
N SER A 123 -38.77 14.94 39.46
CA SER A 123 -38.24 15.15 40.82
C SER A 123 -39.31 14.89 41.87
N GLN A 124 -39.26 13.74 42.54
CA GLN A 124 -39.69 13.64 43.93
C GLN A 124 -38.46 13.25 44.74
N GLY A 125 -37.92 14.26 45.42
CA GLY A 125 -36.70 14.15 46.18
C GLY A 125 -36.87 13.25 47.40
N THR A 126 -35.89 12.39 47.63
CA THR A 126 -35.41 12.03 48.96
C THR A 126 -33.93 11.65 48.85
N LEU A 127 -33.11 12.35 49.61
CA LEU A 127 -31.70 12.02 49.88
C LEU A 127 -31.62 10.62 50.49
N ALA A 128 -30.85 9.72 49.90
CA ALA A 128 -30.36 8.52 50.58
C ALA A 128 -29.01 8.11 49.99
N ASP A 129 -27.96 8.36 50.78
CA ASP A 129 -26.65 7.72 50.70
C ASP A 129 -26.83 6.21 50.57
N ASN A 130 -26.24 5.60 49.54
CA ASN A 130 -25.95 4.17 49.58
C ASN A 130 -24.76 3.79 48.69
N LYS A 131 -23.66 3.53 49.38
CA LYS A 131 -22.46 2.84 48.94
C LYS A 131 -22.79 1.38 48.61
N SER A 132 -22.82 1.03 47.32
CA SER A 132 -22.69 -0.35 46.81
C SER A 132 -21.96 -0.27 45.45
N SER A 133 -20.71 -0.71 45.35
CA SER A 133 -20.26 -2.10 45.18
C SER A 133 -20.76 -2.75 43.89
N SER A 134 -19.82 -3.36 43.16
CA SER A 134 -20.02 -4.24 42.00
C SER A 134 -20.19 -3.56 40.62
N CYS A 135 -19.06 -3.26 39.98
CA CYS A 135 -18.95 -3.32 38.52
C CYS A 135 -18.27 -4.64 38.09
N GLY A 136 -18.88 -5.76 38.47
CA GLY A 136 -18.66 -7.03 37.79
C GLY A 136 -19.76 -7.22 36.75
N ASN A 137 -19.41 -7.20 35.46
CA ASN A 137 -20.17 -7.93 34.45
C ASN A 137 -19.20 -8.49 33.41
N SER A 138 -18.94 -9.76 33.63
CA SER A 138 -18.35 -10.73 32.73
C SER A 138 -19.37 -11.06 31.64
N ASP A 139 -19.08 -10.72 30.39
CA ASP A 139 -19.68 -11.41 29.24
C ASP A 139 -18.56 -12.21 28.57
N LYS A 140 -18.47 -13.49 28.95
CA LYS A 140 -17.76 -14.52 28.17
C LYS A 140 -18.66 -14.89 26.98
N ASN A 141 -18.09 -14.89 25.77
CA ASN A 141 -18.26 -15.93 24.75
C ASN A 141 -17.43 -15.61 23.50
N GLY A 142 -16.63 -16.57 23.05
CA GLY A 142 -16.01 -16.60 21.72
C GLY A 142 -14.47 -16.58 21.70
N GLU A 143 -13.87 -17.63 22.25
CA GLU A 143 -12.47 -18.00 22.11
C GLU A 143 -12.22 -18.55 20.69
N VAL A 144 -11.19 -18.05 19.99
CA VAL A 144 -10.41 -18.82 19.02
C VAL A 144 -8.94 -18.55 19.34
N GLU A 145 -8.23 -19.64 19.52
CA GLU A 145 -6.97 -19.81 20.23
C GLU A 145 -5.74 -19.22 19.52
N SER A 146 -4.78 -18.79 20.34
CA SER A 146 -3.35 -18.77 20.00
C SER A 146 -2.58 -19.31 21.21
N PRO A 147 -1.82 -20.41 21.10
CA PRO A 147 -1.08 -20.96 22.22
C PRO A 147 0.29 -20.29 22.36
N SER A 148 0.59 -19.73 23.54
CA SER A 148 1.97 -19.55 24.00
C SER A 148 2.15 -20.20 25.37
N SER A 149 2.85 -21.33 25.37
CA SER A 149 3.21 -22.08 26.57
C SER A 149 4.56 -21.59 27.11
N SER A 150 4.54 -20.93 28.27
CA SER A 150 5.74 -20.68 29.07
C SER A 150 5.70 -21.55 30.33
N VAL A 151 6.54 -22.59 30.38
CA VAL A 151 6.77 -23.40 31.60
C VAL A 151 8.09 -22.96 32.22
N ALA A 152 8.02 -22.60 33.50
CA ALA A 152 9.16 -22.25 34.34
C ALA A 152 9.78 -23.51 34.97
N VAL A 153 11.11 -23.67 34.87
CA VAL A 153 11.90 -24.59 35.70
C VAL A 153 13.16 -23.87 36.20
N LYS A 154 13.45 -24.02 37.50
CA LYS A 154 14.52 -23.36 38.24
C LYS A 154 15.86 -24.13 38.15
N LYS A 155 16.92 -23.37 37.88
CA LYS A 155 18.35 -23.42 38.31
C LYS A 155 19.05 -24.78 38.58
N SER A 156 20.16 -24.99 37.86
CA SER A 156 21.43 -25.44 38.44
C SER A 156 22.64 -24.86 37.69
N ARG A 157 23.66 -24.49 38.46
CA ARG A 157 24.88 -23.75 38.12
C ARG A 157 26.02 -24.74 37.83
N VAL A 158 26.60 -24.71 36.64
CA VAL A 158 27.97 -25.22 36.36
C VAL A 158 28.62 -24.31 35.31
N GLN A 159 29.79 -23.77 35.63
CA GLN A 159 30.65 -22.99 34.73
C GLN A 159 31.43 -23.95 33.81
N LYS A 160 31.42 -23.70 32.49
CA LYS A 160 32.55 -24.07 31.62
C LYS A 160 32.60 -23.16 30.39
N GLN A 161 33.83 -22.86 30.00
CA GLN A 161 34.27 -21.75 29.15
C GLN A 161 34.17 -22.07 27.65
N ARG A 162 34.05 -21.00 26.83
CA ARG A 162 34.42 -20.85 25.39
C ARG A 162 33.66 -21.79 24.43
N GLU A 163 33.14 -21.38 23.26
CA GLU A 163 33.74 -20.61 22.17
C GLU A 163 32.65 -19.89 21.34
N THR A 164 33.06 -18.87 20.60
CA THR A 164 32.25 -18.08 19.67
C THR A 164 31.95 -18.88 18.39
N HIS A 165 30.67 -19.10 18.08
CA HIS A 165 30.20 -19.44 16.73
C HIS A 165 29.12 -18.44 16.31
N GLN A 166 29.46 -17.63 15.31
CA GLN A 166 28.51 -16.82 14.56
C GLN A 166 27.61 -17.78 13.78
N HIS A 167 26.36 -17.90 14.19
CA HIS A 167 25.33 -18.59 13.41
C HIS A 167 24.26 -17.55 13.06
N SER A 168 24.34 -17.03 11.84
CA SER A 168 23.33 -16.19 11.22
C SER A 168 22.03 -16.98 11.10
N LYS A 169 21.02 -16.60 11.88
CA LYS A 169 19.65 -17.06 11.64
C LYS A 169 19.14 -16.37 10.37
N GLU A 170 19.09 -17.15 9.30
CA GLU A 170 18.40 -16.81 8.07
C GLU A 170 16.89 -16.67 8.36
N PHE A 171 16.29 -15.58 7.89
CA PHE A 171 14.85 -15.42 7.84
C PHE A 171 14.31 -16.37 6.76
N ALA A 172 13.76 -17.51 7.18
CA ALA A 172 13.02 -18.40 6.29
C ALA A 172 11.74 -17.68 5.85
N ILE A 173 11.70 -17.25 4.59
CA ILE A 173 10.46 -16.93 3.89
C ILE A 173 9.77 -18.27 3.61
N PRO A 174 8.49 -18.48 3.99
CA PRO A 174 7.77 -19.70 3.66
C PRO A 174 7.64 -19.83 2.14
N THR A 175 8.27 -20.85 1.57
CA THR A 175 8.25 -21.20 0.13
C THR A 175 7.33 -22.39 -0.14
N ASP A 176 6.18 -22.44 0.51
CA ASP A 176 5.15 -23.42 0.19
C ASP A 176 4.06 -22.68 -0.59
N ASP A 177 4.09 -22.89 -1.92
CA ASP A 177 3.05 -22.61 -2.95
C ASP A 177 3.58 -21.95 -4.24
N ILE A 178 4.74 -22.37 -4.74
CA ILE A 178 5.07 -22.18 -6.17
C ILE A 178 4.59 -23.42 -6.94
N VAL A 179 3.29 -23.46 -7.20
CA VAL A 179 2.72 -24.34 -8.22
C VAL A 179 3.03 -23.71 -9.58
N ASN A 180 3.84 -24.41 -10.39
CA ASN A 180 4.12 -24.07 -11.78
C ASN A 180 2.81 -23.97 -12.57
N HIS A 181 2.34 -22.75 -12.84
CA HIS A 181 1.31 -22.49 -13.84
C HIS A 181 1.96 -22.02 -15.14
N THR A 182 2.59 -22.95 -15.87
CA THR A 182 2.72 -22.84 -17.33
C THR A 182 1.38 -23.25 -17.95
N ALA A 183 0.40 -22.35 -17.90
CA ALA A 183 -0.85 -22.48 -18.65
C ALA A 183 -1.23 -21.09 -19.19
N ALA A 184 -1.58 -21.05 -20.47
CA ALA A 184 -1.95 -19.85 -21.21
C ALA A 184 -2.98 -18.99 -20.44
N PRO A 185 -2.93 -17.65 -20.55
CA PRO A 185 -3.91 -16.79 -19.90
C PRO A 185 -5.29 -17.07 -20.49
N SER A 186 -6.11 -17.82 -19.76
CA SER A 186 -7.53 -17.92 -20.02
C SER A 186 -8.13 -16.52 -19.82
N SER A 187 -8.81 -16.06 -20.87
CA SER A 187 -9.61 -14.83 -20.93
C SER A 187 -10.21 -14.45 -19.57
N LEU A 188 -9.74 -13.33 -19.03
CA LEU A 188 -10.33 -12.65 -17.89
C LEU A 188 -11.72 -12.17 -18.33
N ILE A 189 -12.76 -12.91 -17.93
CA ILE A 189 -14.15 -12.46 -18.04
C ILE A 189 -14.29 -11.34 -17.02
N ILE A 190 -14.27 -10.10 -17.51
CA ILE A 190 -14.64 -8.93 -16.73
C ILE A 190 -16.17 -8.92 -16.75
N ASP A 191 -16.79 -9.10 -15.59
CA ASP A 191 -18.24 -8.95 -15.44
C ASP A 191 -18.64 -7.54 -15.87
N GLU A 192 -19.43 -7.44 -16.95
CA GLU A 192 -19.90 -6.19 -17.58
C GLU A 192 -20.79 -5.35 -16.66
N ASP A 193 -21.17 -5.85 -15.49
CA ASP A 193 -22.10 -5.19 -14.57
C ASP A 193 -21.51 -3.99 -13.81
N ILE A 194 -20.20 -3.73 -13.91
CA ILE A 194 -19.55 -2.57 -13.25
C ILE A 194 -19.56 -1.31 -14.13
N MET A 195 -19.92 -1.39 -15.42
CA MET A 195 -19.87 -0.23 -16.33
C MET A 195 -21.20 0.54 -16.48
N ASN A 196 -22.29 0.15 -15.81
CA ASN A 196 -23.59 0.82 -15.96
C ASN A 196 -24.00 1.76 -14.81
N THR A 197 -23.03 2.29 -14.06
CA THR A 197 -23.31 3.37 -13.10
C THR A 197 -22.39 4.57 -13.33
N TYR A 198 -22.54 5.24 -14.49
CA TYR A 198 -22.33 6.68 -14.66
C TYR A 198 -23.16 7.17 -15.86
#